data_AF-A0A537JAP8-F1
#
_entry.id   AF-A0A537JAP8-F1
#
_cell.length_a   1.000
_cell.length_b   1.000
_cell.length_c   1.000
_cell.angle_alpha   90.00
_cell.angle_beta   90.00
_cell.angle_gamma   90.00
#
_symmetry.space_group_name_H-M   'P 1'
#
loop_
_entity.id
_entity.type
_entity.pdbx_description
1 polymer ?
#
loop_
_entity_poly.entity_id
_entity_poly.type
_entity_poly.pdbx_seq_one_letter_code
_entity_poly.pdbx_strand_id
1 'polypeptide(L)' 'MSAMTFIDARRRLEAKDRSLRDKRASLVEAAALVKDGDHLAIGGCLYSRTPMAVLREVLRQRRG' A
#
# COMPACT_ATOMS: atom_id res chain seq x y z
N MET A 1 21.30 7.67 -1.41
CA MET A 1 19.95 7.74 -2.04
C MET A 1 19.57 9.20 -2.16
N SER A 2 19.36 9.72 -3.38
CA SER A 2 18.74 11.04 -3.52
C SER A 2 17.28 10.92 -3.12
N ALA A 3 16.86 11.65 -2.09
CA ALA A 3 15.47 11.62 -1.63
C ALA A 3 14.56 12.25 -2.69
N MET A 4 13.46 11.57 -3.04
CA MET A 4 12.43 12.10 -3.95
C MET A 4 11.95 13.46 -3.44
N THR A 5 11.99 14.50 -4.29
CA THR A 5 11.46 15.80 -3.89
C THR A 5 9.93 15.75 -3.82
N PHE A 6 9.32 16.71 -3.13
CA PHE A 6 7.87 16.86 -3.16
C PHE A 6 7.33 17.08 -4.59
N ILE A 7 8.07 17.78 -5.45
CA ILE A 7 7.69 18.02 -6.85
C ILE A 7 7.63 16.69 -7.62
N ASP A 8 8.64 15.83 -7.45
CA ASP A 8 8.66 14.52 -8.08
C ASP A 8 7.52 13.64 -7.59
N ALA A 9 7.25 13.67 -6.27
CA ALA A 9 6.14 12.92 -5.66
C ALA A 9 4.78 13.37 -6.23
N ARG A 10 4.57 14.68 -6.40
CA ARG A 10 3.36 15.25 -7.01
C ARG A 10 3.21 14.78 -8.46
N ARG A 11 4.26 14.92 -9.28
CA ARG A 11 4.25 14.50 -10.69
C ARG A 11 3.88 13.03 -10.85
N ARG A 12 4.42 12.15 -10.00
CA ARG A 12 4.06 10.72 -9.98
C ARG A 12 2.58 10.48 -9.68
N LEU A 13 1.98 11.24 -8.76
CA LEU A 13 0.55 11.14 -8.42
C LEU A 13 -0.37 11.66 -9.53
N GLU A 14 0.07 12.67 -10.27
CA GLU A 14 -0.66 13.24 -11.41
C GLU A 14 -0.63 12.33 -12.62
N ALA A 15 0.51 11.68 -12.90
CA ALA A 15 0.66 10.73 -14.00
C ALA A 15 -0.05 9.38 -13.77
N LYS A 16 -0.50 9.09 -12.54
CA LYS A 16 -1.18 7.84 -12.21
C LYS A 16 -2.53 7.75 -12.95
N ASP A 17 -2.76 6.62 -13.62
CA ASP A 17 -4.04 6.29 -14.24
C ASP A 17 -5.20 6.31 -13.22
N ARG A 18 -6.24 7.11 -13.53
CA ARG A 18 -7.43 7.32 -12.68
C ARG A 18 -8.70 6.71 -13.27
N SER A 19 -8.58 5.88 -14.30
CA SER A 19 -9.73 5.18 -14.89
C SER A 19 -10.46 4.30 -13.87
N LEU A 20 -11.78 4.16 -14.05
CA LEU A 20 -12.67 3.36 -13.19
C LEU A 20 -12.61 1.87 -13.56
N ARG A 21 -11.43 1.28 -13.46
CA ARG A 21 -11.24 -0.16 -13.62
C ARG A 21 -11.73 -0.92 -12.40
N ASP A 22 -12.05 -2.20 -12.59
CA ASP A 22 -12.24 -3.12 -11.47
C ASP A 22 -10.94 -3.25 -10.67
N LYS A 23 -11.02 -3.00 -9.37
CA LYS A 23 -9.89 -3.03 -8.43
C LYS A 23 -10.14 -4.02 -7.30
N ARG A 24 -11.16 -4.88 -7.42
CA ARG A 24 -11.39 -5.97 -6.47
C ARG A 24 -10.20 -6.92 -6.53
N ALA A 25 -9.73 -7.33 -5.37
CA ALA A 25 -8.64 -8.27 -5.20
C ALA A 25 -8.91 -9.12 -3.97
N SER A 26 -8.42 -10.35 -3.97
CA SER A 26 -8.34 -11.16 -2.76
C SER A 26 -7.33 -10.58 -1.78
N LEU A 27 -7.40 -11.04 -0.52
CA LEU A 27 -6.49 -10.61 0.53
C LEU A 27 -5.02 -10.94 0.20
N VAL A 28 -4.80 -12.13 -0.38
CA VAL A 28 -3.48 -12.65 -0.75
C VAL A 28 -2.87 -11.79 -1.86
N GLU A 29 -3.65 -11.50 -2.91
CA GLU A 29 -3.22 -10.65 -4.03
C GLU A 29 -2.90 -9.23 -3.57
N ALA A 30 -3.72 -8.66 -2.68
CA ALA A 30 -3.48 -7.32 -2.15
C ALA A 30 -2.19 -7.25 -1.31
N ALA A 31 -1.93 -8.24 -0.47
CA ALA A 31 -0.73 -8.29 0.37
C ALA A 31 0.55 -8.52 -0.45
N ALA A 32 0.48 -9.28 -1.55
CA ALA A 32 1.61 -9.52 -2.44
C ALA A 32 2.12 -8.27 -3.18
N LEU A 33 1.34 -7.17 -3.17
CA LEU A 33 1.78 -5.88 -3.71
C LEU A 33 2.82 -5.17 -2.82
N VAL A 34 2.91 -5.55 -1.55
CA VAL A 34 3.89 -5.01 -0.59
C VAL A 34 5.23 -5.71 -0.78
N LYS A 35 6.30 -4.92 -0.94
CA LYS A 35 7.67 -5.41 -1.13
C LYS A 35 8.53 -5.13 0.10
N ASP A 36 9.63 -5.87 0.21
CA ASP A 36 10.63 -5.57 1.22
C ASP A 36 11.22 -4.16 1.01
N GLY A 37 11.30 -3.41 2.11
CA GLY A 37 11.72 -2.00 2.10
C GLY A 37 10.59 -0.99 1.88
N ASP A 38 9.36 -1.43 1.59
CA ASP A 38 8.23 -0.51 1.49
C ASP A 38 7.87 0.09 2.86
N HIS A 39 7.60 1.40 2.86
CA HIS A 39 6.97 2.08 3.98
C HIS A 39 5.45 2.05 3.80
N LEU A 40 4.76 1.37 4.72
CA LEU A 40 3.30 1.26 4.70
C LEU A 40 2.64 2.30 5.59
N ALA A 41 1.77 3.12 5.00
CA ALA A 41 0.85 3.98 5.73
C ALA A 41 -0.49 3.26 5.91
N ILE A 42 -0.97 3.18 7.16
CA ILE A 42 -2.15 2.41 7.54
C ILE A 42 -3.23 3.34 8.07
N GLY A 43 -4.42 3.25 7.49
CA GLY A 43 -5.59 4.00 7.96
C GLY A 43 -6.17 3.44 9.26
N GLY A 44 -7.03 4.23 9.89
CA GLY A 44 -7.62 3.96 11.21
C GLY A 44 -7.46 5.18 12.12
N CYS A 45 -8.23 5.23 13.20
CA CYS A 45 -8.09 6.27 14.22
C CYS A 45 -8.27 5.65 15.61
N LEU A 46 -7.30 5.84 16.51
CA LEU A 46 -7.34 5.32 17.88
C LEU A 46 -7.74 3.83 17.94
N TYR A 47 -7.10 3.00 17.09
CA TYR A 47 -7.39 1.57 16.94
C TYR A 47 -8.75 1.19 16.34
N SER A 48 -9.57 2.16 15.94
CA SER A 48 -10.84 1.91 15.26
C SER A 48 -10.66 1.68 13.76
N ARG A 49 -11.31 0.63 13.25
CA ARG A 49 -11.37 0.25 11.83
C ARG A 49 -10.02 0.05 11.14
N THR A 50 -8.98 -0.30 11.89
CA THR A 50 -7.69 -0.70 11.33
C THR A 50 -7.89 -1.94 10.43
N PRO A 51 -7.31 -1.98 9.21
CA PRO A 51 -7.51 -3.07 8.25
C PRO A 51 -6.70 -4.33 8.64
N MET A 52 -7.03 -4.91 9.79
CA MET A 52 -6.23 -5.95 10.45
C MET A 52 -6.06 -7.23 9.62
N ALA A 53 -7.03 -7.56 8.75
CA ALA A 53 -6.91 -8.71 7.86
C ALA A 53 -5.70 -8.56 6.91
N VAL A 54 -5.55 -7.39 6.27
CA VAL A 54 -4.46 -7.11 5.32
C VAL A 54 -3.12 -7.08 6.06
N LEU A 55 -3.06 -6.41 7.21
CA LEU A 55 -1.85 -6.35 8.05
C LEU A 55 -1.35 -7.74 8.44
N ARG A 56 -2.25 -8.61 8.92
CA ARG A 56 -1.90 -9.98 9.29
C ARG A 56 -1.40 -10.78 8.10
N GLU A 57 -2.01 -10.61 6.93
CA GLU A 57 -1.60 -11.30 5.71
C GLU A 57 -0.21 -10.85 5.24
N VAL A 58 0.08 -9.54 5.22
CA VAL A 58 1.41 -9.01 4.91
C VAL A 58 2.47 -9.62 5.84
N LEU A 59 2.20 -9.64 7.15
CA LEU A 59 3.11 -10.22 8.13
C LEU A 59 3.30 -11.74 7.93
N ARG A 60 2.26 -12.46 7.49
CA ARG A 60 2.32 -13.89 7.19
C ARG A 60 3.20 -14.18 5.97
N GLN A 61 3.08 -13.38 4.90
CA GLN A 61 3.85 -13.55 3.66
C GLN A 61 5.34 -13.23 3.84
N ARG A 62 5.71 -12.42 4.85
CA ARG A 62 7.11 -12.08 5.16
C ARG A 62 7.83 -13.05 6.11
N ARG A 63 7.18 -14.13 6.55
CA ARG A 63 7.79 -15.18 7.40
C ARG A 63 8.39 -16.34 6.57
N GLY A 64 8.98 -16.01 5.42
CA GLY A 64 9.81 -16.93 4.62
C GLY A 64 11.27 -16.82 4.99
#